data_AF-A0A974P6H3-F1
#
_entry.id   AF-A0A974P6H3-F1
#
_cell.length_a   1.000
_cell.length_b   1.000
_cell.length_c   1.000
_cell.angle_alpha   90.00
_cell.angle_beta   90.00
_cell.angle_gamma   90.00
#
_symmetry.space_group_name_H-M   'P 1'
#
loop_
_entity.id
_entity.type
_entity.pdbx_description
1 polymer ?
#
loop_
_entity_poly.entity_id
_entity_poly.type
_entity_poly.pdbx_seq_one_letter_code
_entity_poly.pdbx_strand_id
1 'polypeptide(L)'
;MAGNVSGIHAGAGEISTAADDLSRRTEQQAATLEETAAALDQITVTVRKTAAGAKACAEVVVAARGDAQTSGDVVQQAVAAMSQIESSAQQISQIIGVIDEIAFQTNLLALNAGVEAARAGEAGRGFAVVASEVRALAQRSAEAAKEIKTLISASTAQVSSGVQLVGQTGDALQRIVSRVAEIDSLVTEIAASAQEQSVGSPRSTPPSTRWTR
;
A
#
# COMPACT_ATOMS: atom_id res chain seq x y z
N MET A 1 -58.20 67.90 37.43
CA MET A 1 -58.01 66.55 38.00
C MET A 1 -58.51 65.44 37.07
N ALA A 2 -59.70 65.55 36.45
CA ALA A 2 -60.23 64.52 35.54
C ALA A 2 -59.30 64.18 34.34
N GLY A 3 -58.68 65.17 33.69
CA GLY A 3 -57.74 64.92 32.57
C GLY A 3 -56.47 64.16 32.96
N ASN A 4 -55.96 64.33 34.18
CA ASN A 4 -54.77 63.60 34.66
C ASN A 4 -55.09 62.13 34.96
N VAL A 5 -56.30 61.83 35.44
CA VAL A 5 -56.75 60.45 35.70
C VAL A 5 -56.89 59.68 34.38
N SER A 6 -57.48 60.29 33.34
CA SER A 6 -57.56 59.68 32.01
C SER A 6 -56.19 59.45 31.37
N GLY A 7 -55.23 60.37 31.53
CA GLY A 7 -53.86 60.19 31.05
C GLY A 7 -53.09 59.06 31.75
N ILE A 8 -53.26 58.92 33.07
CA ILE A 8 -52.70 57.79 33.83
C ILE A 8 -53.34 56.47 33.39
N HIS A 9 -54.66 56.44 33.15
CA HIS A 9 -55.34 55.23 32.68
C HIS A 9 -54.89 54.81 31.28
N ALA A 10 -54.69 55.78 30.38
CA ALA A 10 -54.12 55.52 29.05
C ALA A 10 -52.68 54.99 29.13
N GLY A 11 -51.80 55.63 29.92
CA GLY A 11 -50.42 55.19 30.10
C GLY A 11 -50.30 53.80 30.77
N ALA A 12 -51.17 53.47 31.72
CA ALA A 12 -51.22 52.13 32.31
C ALA A 12 -51.65 51.06 31.29
N GLY A 13 -52.59 51.38 30.39
CA GLY A 13 -52.98 50.49 29.28
C GLY A 13 -51.85 50.26 28.28
N GLU A 14 -51.08 51.31 27.95
CA GLU A 14 -49.88 51.20 27.11
C GLU A 14 -48.80 50.34 27.77
N ILE A 15 -48.54 50.51 29.07
CA ILE A 15 -47.59 49.66 29.83
C ILE A 15 -48.05 48.21 29.88
N SER A 16 -49.34 47.94 30.11
CA SER A 16 -49.87 46.57 30.08
C SER A 16 -49.65 45.91 28.73
N THR A 17 -49.93 46.63 27.65
CA THR A 17 -49.73 46.14 26.28
C THR A 17 -48.25 45.89 25.98
N ALA A 18 -47.35 46.77 26.42
CA ALA A 18 -45.91 46.61 26.28
C ALA A 18 -45.36 45.44 27.12
N ALA A 19 -45.90 45.21 28.32
CA ALA A 19 -45.54 44.08 29.18
C ALA A 19 -46.02 42.74 28.57
N ASP A 20 -47.22 42.70 28.01
CA ASP A 20 -47.74 41.52 27.31
C ASP A 20 -46.92 41.20 26.05
N ASP A 21 -46.53 42.21 25.26
CA ASP A 21 -45.62 42.03 24.12
C ASP A 21 -44.24 41.53 24.57
N LEU A 22 -43.69 42.10 25.64
CA LEU A 22 -42.41 41.66 26.21
C LEU A 22 -42.48 40.22 26.72
N SER A 23 -43.58 39.83 27.40
CA SER A 23 -43.79 38.46 27.88
C SER A 23 -43.83 37.49 26.71
N ARG A 24 -44.63 37.80 25.68
CA ARG A 24 -44.73 36.98 24.47
C ARG A 24 -43.39 36.85 23.75
N ARG A 25 -42.62 37.94 23.66
CA ARG A 25 -41.26 37.93 23.10
C ARG A 25 -40.30 37.12 23.94
N THR A 26 -40.40 37.20 25.27
CA THR A 26 -39.57 36.42 26.20
C THR A 26 -39.85 34.93 26.09
N GLU A 27 -41.13 34.53 25.99
CA GLU A 27 -41.53 33.13 25.74
C GLU A 27 -40.99 32.63 24.39
N GLN A 28 -41.11 33.44 23.34
CA GLN A 28 -40.60 33.08 22.02
C GLN A 28 -39.07 32.97 22.01
N GLN A 29 -38.37 33.84 22.75
CA GLN A 29 -36.92 33.79 22.89
C GLN A 29 -36.46 32.59 23.73
N ALA A 30 -37.22 32.20 24.76
CA ALA A 30 -36.99 30.98 25.52
C ALA A 30 -37.15 29.72 24.65
N ALA A 31 -38.19 29.67 23.81
CA ALA A 31 -38.39 28.58 22.86
C ALA A 31 -37.24 28.46 21.85
N THR A 32 -36.74 29.58 21.30
CA THR A 32 -35.56 29.56 20.42
C THR A 32 -34.30 29.11 21.14
N LEU A 33 -34.14 29.44 22.42
CA LEU A 33 -33.00 28.96 23.24
C LEU A 33 -33.08 27.46 23.50
N GLU A 34 -34.27 26.90 23.76
CA GLU A 34 -34.46 25.45 23.91
C GLU A 34 -34.13 24.70 22.61
N GLU A 35 -34.59 25.19 21.45
CA GLU A 35 -34.23 24.62 20.15
C GLU A 35 -32.72 24.69 19.89
N THR A 36 -32.09 25.82 20.25
CA THR A 36 -30.63 25.99 20.11
C THR A 36 -29.87 25.02 21.03
N ALA A 37 -30.33 24.82 22.27
CA ALA A 37 -29.73 23.88 23.21
C ALA A 37 -29.85 22.44 22.70
N ALA A 38 -31.01 22.06 22.15
CA ALA A 38 -31.21 20.74 21.54
C ALA A 38 -30.30 20.52 20.33
N ALA A 39 -30.13 21.54 19.47
CA ALA A 39 -29.20 21.48 18.34
C ALA A 39 -27.74 21.33 18.79
N LEU A 40 -27.33 22.03 19.86
CA LEU A 40 -25.99 21.92 20.43
C LEU A 40 -25.72 20.53 21.04
N ASP A 41 -26.72 19.90 21.66
CA ASP A 41 -26.59 18.52 22.16
C ASP A 41 -26.36 17.53 21.01
N GLN A 42 -27.11 17.67 19.90
CA GLN A 42 -26.89 16.86 18.69
C GLN A 42 -25.51 17.08 18.07
N ILE A 43 -25.03 18.32 18.02
CA ILE A 43 -23.66 18.63 17.57
C ILE A 43 -22.64 17.93 18.48
N THR A 44 -22.82 18.00 19.81
CA THR A 44 -21.92 17.37 20.79
C THR A 44 -21.86 15.85 20.60
N VAL A 45 -23.01 15.19 20.38
CA VAL A 45 -23.07 13.75 20.07
C VAL A 45 -22.30 13.43 18.79
N THR A 46 -22.48 14.24 17.75
CA THR A 46 -21.81 14.06 16.45
C THR A 46 -20.29 14.24 16.58
N VAL A 47 -19.83 15.26 17.30
CA VAL A 47 -18.41 15.53 17.56
C VAL A 47 -17.76 14.37 18.30
N ARG A 48 -18.41 13.83 19.36
CA ARG A 48 -17.92 12.65 20.08
C ARG A 48 -17.79 11.42 19.18
N LYS A 49 -18.78 11.21 18.30
CA LYS A 49 -18.76 10.10 17.32
C LYS A 49 -17.60 10.26 16.33
N THR A 50 -17.35 11.47 15.84
CA THR A 50 -16.22 11.78 14.96
C THR A 50 -14.88 11.51 15.65
N ALA A 51 -14.70 11.94 16.91
CA ALA A 51 -13.48 11.68 17.67
C ALA A 51 -13.22 10.17 17.87
N ALA A 52 -14.27 9.42 18.21
CA ALA A 52 -14.18 7.96 18.33
C ALA A 52 -13.84 7.29 16.99
N GLY A 53 -14.46 7.74 15.89
CA GLY A 53 -14.17 7.25 14.54
C GLY A 53 -12.74 7.54 14.09
N ALA A 54 -12.23 8.74 14.39
CA ALA A 54 -10.83 9.10 14.11
C ALA A 54 -9.86 8.19 14.88
N LYS A 55 -10.11 7.95 16.18
CA LYS A 55 -9.28 7.03 16.97
C LYS A 55 -9.26 5.61 16.39
N ALA A 56 -10.42 5.07 16.02
CA ALA A 56 -10.50 3.75 15.39
C ALA A 56 -9.76 3.71 14.03
N CYS A 57 -9.84 4.80 13.25
CA CYS A 57 -9.11 4.92 11.98
C CYS A 57 -7.59 4.90 12.20
N ALA A 58 -7.09 5.59 13.24
CA ALA A 58 -5.67 5.61 13.58
C ALA A 58 -5.15 4.19 13.89
N GLU A 59 -5.92 3.38 14.61
CA GLU A 59 -5.56 1.98 14.92
C GLU A 59 -5.43 1.13 13.64
N VAL A 60 -6.36 1.29 12.68
CA VAL A 60 -6.31 0.61 11.37
C VAL A 60 -5.12 1.07 10.54
N VAL A 61 -4.81 2.36 10.56
CA VAL A 61 -3.66 2.96 9.85
C VAL A 61 -2.33 2.42 10.36
N VAL A 62 -2.18 2.26 11.69
CA VAL A 62 -1.01 1.65 12.30
C VAL A 62 -0.84 0.19 11.85
N ALA A 63 -1.93 -0.58 11.85
CA ALA A 63 -1.90 -1.97 11.37
C ALA A 63 -1.51 -2.05 9.88
N ALA A 64 -2.15 -1.24 9.02
CA ALA A 64 -1.87 -1.19 7.59
C ALA A 64 -0.42 -0.78 7.29
N ARG A 65 0.15 0.13 8.10
CA ARG A 65 1.57 0.49 8.01
C ARG A 65 2.49 -0.69 8.33
N GLY A 66 2.17 -1.46 9.38
CA GLY A 66 2.93 -2.66 9.74
C GLY A 66 2.89 -3.74 8.65
N ASP A 67 1.71 -3.97 8.06
CA ASP A 67 1.54 -4.91 6.95
C ASP A 67 2.31 -4.47 5.70
N ALA A 68 2.30 -3.17 5.39
CA ALA A 68 3.05 -2.62 4.27
C ALA A 68 4.58 -2.69 4.47
N GLN A 69 5.07 -2.49 5.70
CA GLN A 69 6.49 -2.68 6.05
C GLN A 69 6.90 -4.15 5.87
N THR A 70 6.12 -5.08 6.43
CA THR A 70 6.36 -6.53 6.28
C THR A 70 6.35 -6.96 4.82
N SER A 71 5.42 -6.41 4.02
CA SER A 71 5.35 -6.65 2.58
C SER A 71 6.60 -6.13 1.86
N GLY A 72 7.14 -4.98 2.30
CA GLY A 72 8.40 -4.43 1.80
C GLY A 72 9.58 -5.38 2.01
N ASP A 73 9.69 -5.97 3.21
CA ASP A 73 10.74 -6.95 3.52
C ASP A 73 10.63 -8.21 2.65
N VAL A 74 9.41 -8.71 2.44
CA VAL A 74 9.15 -9.87 1.56
C VAL A 74 9.54 -9.57 0.12
N VAL A 75 9.20 -8.39 -0.39
CA VAL A 75 9.59 -7.95 -1.74
C VAL A 75 11.11 -7.86 -1.86
N GLN A 76 11.80 -7.30 -0.87
CA GLN A 76 13.26 -7.21 -0.88
C GLN A 76 13.92 -8.61 -0.89
N GLN A 77 13.39 -9.55 -0.12
CA GLN A 77 13.84 -10.95 -0.14
C GLN A 77 13.57 -11.60 -1.51
N ALA A 78 12.42 -11.34 -2.13
CA ALA A 78 12.09 -11.85 -3.46
C ALA A 78 13.04 -11.31 -4.54
N VAL A 79 13.40 -10.02 -4.49
CA VAL A 79 14.42 -9.43 -5.38
C VAL A 79 15.76 -10.13 -5.18
N ALA A 80 16.21 -10.30 -3.94
CA ALA A 80 17.48 -10.95 -3.65
C ALA A 80 17.52 -12.41 -4.16
N ALA A 81 16.43 -13.16 -4.00
CA ALA A 81 16.31 -14.52 -4.52
C ALA A 81 16.37 -14.56 -6.05
N MET A 82 15.69 -13.63 -6.73
CA MET A 82 15.72 -13.54 -8.20
C MET A 82 17.11 -13.18 -8.73
N SER A 83 17.84 -12.28 -8.05
CA SER A 83 19.24 -11.98 -8.39
C SER A 83 20.17 -13.18 -8.22
N GLN A 84 19.94 -14.04 -7.21
CA GLN A 84 20.69 -15.30 -7.07
C GLN A 84 20.39 -16.27 -8.21
N ILE A 85 19.12 -16.36 -8.66
CA ILE A 85 18.73 -17.18 -9.80
C ILE A 85 19.41 -16.67 -11.08
N GLU A 86 19.45 -15.36 -11.30
CA GLU A 86 20.13 -14.75 -12.45
C GLU A 86 21.63 -15.10 -12.46
N SER A 87 22.31 -14.95 -11.31
CA SER A 87 23.72 -15.33 -11.16
C SER A 87 23.95 -16.82 -11.44
N SER A 88 23.07 -17.69 -10.95
CA SER A 88 23.15 -19.14 -11.19
C SER A 88 22.97 -19.46 -12.68
N ALA A 89 22.03 -18.81 -13.35
CA ALA A 89 21.81 -18.98 -14.79
C ALA A 89 23.04 -18.55 -15.62
N GLN A 90 23.73 -17.48 -15.23
CA GLN A 90 24.99 -17.07 -15.85
C GLN A 90 26.09 -18.12 -15.68
N GLN A 91 26.24 -18.69 -14.48
CA GLN A 91 27.20 -19.76 -14.22
C GLN A 91 26.90 -21.01 -15.06
N ILE A 92 25.62 -21.41 -15.16
CA ILE A 92 25.19 -22.52 -16.02
C ILE A 92 25.56 -22.22 -17.48
N SER A 93 25.29 -21.01 -17.98
CA SER A 93 25.63 -20.63 -19.35
C SER A 93 27.14 -20.77 -19.65
N GLN A 94 27.99 -20.44 -18.67
CA GLN A 94 29.44 -20.60 -18.79
C GLN A 94 29.86 -22.08 -18.83
N ILE A 95 29.26 -22.93 -17.99
CA ILE A 95 29.48 -24.38 -18.00
C ILE A 95 29.08 -24.99 -19.36
N ILE A 96 27.93 -24.58 -19.90
CA ILE A 96 27.47 -25.02 -21.22
C ILE A 96 28.43 -24.59 -22.33
N GLY A 97 29.05 -23.41 -22.21
CA GLY A 97 30.11 -22.98 -23.11
C GLY A 97 31.33 -23.91 -23.08
N VAL A 98 31.77 -24.35 -21.90
CA VAL A 98 32.86 -25.33 -21.76
C VAL A 98 32.47 -26.69 -22.35
N ILE A 99 31.21 -27.12 -22.18
CA ILE A 99 30.72 -28.39 -22.76
C ILE A 99 30.73 -28.34 -24.29
N ASP A 100 30.31 -27.23 -24.89
CA ASP A 100 30.37 -27.03 -26.35
C ASP A 100 31.82 -27.07 -26.87
N GLU A 101 32.76 -26.46 -26.12
CA GLU A 101 34.19 -26.53 -26.44
C GLU A 101 34.74 -27.96 -26.34
N ILE A 102 34.38 -28.72 -25.31
CA ILE A 102 34.76 -30.14 -25.15
C ILE A 102 34.20 -30.97 -26.31
N ALA A 103 32.94 -30.74 -26.69
CA ALA A 103 32.32 -31.42 -27.82
C ALA A 103 33.06 -31.11 -29.13
N PHE A 104 33.45 -29.85 -29.35
CA PHE A 104 34.24 -29.45 -30.51
C PHE A 104 35.62 -30.11 -30.55
N GLN A 105 36.34 -30.10 -29.42
CA GLN A 105 37.64 -30.78 -29.29
C GLN A 105 37.52 -32.29 -29.54
N THR A 106 36.49 -32.94 -28.99
CA THR A 106 36.22 -34.37 -29.19
C THR A 106 35.93 -34.68 -30.66
N ASN A 107 35.16 -33.82 -31.34
CA ASN A 107 34.88 -33.95 -32.77
C ASN A 107 36.17 -33.83 -33.63
N LEU A 108 37.08 -32.91 -33.29
CA LEU A 108 38.38 -32.80 -33.96
C LEU A 108 39.29 -34.00 -33.70
N LEU A 109 39.30 -34.50 -32.46
CA LEU A 109 40.09 -35.67 -32.08
C LEU A 109 39.62 -36.93 -32.82
N ALA A 110 38.31 -37.10 -32.93
CA ALA A 110 37.67 -38.18 -33.69
C ALA A 110 37.94 -38.07 -35.20
N LEU A 111 37.95 -36.86 -35.75
CA LEU A 111 38.34 -36.62 -37.15
C LEU A 111 39.79 -37.06 -37.40
N ASN A 112 40.72 -36.66 -36.54
CA ASN A 112 42.13 -37.04 -36.66
C ASN A 112 42.31 -38.56 -36.56
N ALA A 113 41.62 -39.21 -35.62
CA ALA A 113 41.62 -40.67 -35.48
C ALA A 113 41.06 -41.38 -36.73
N GLY A 114 40.01 -40.84 -37.33
CA GLY A 114 39.44 -41.36 -38.57
C GLY A 114 40.39 -41.26 -39.76
N VAL A 115 41.15 -40.16 -39.87
CA VAL A 115 42.18 -39.98 -40.91
C VAL A 115 43.32 -40.99 -40.74
N GLU A 116 43.81 -41.17 -39.51
CA GLU A 116 44.91 -42.12 -39.25
C GLU A 116 44.45 -43.58 -39.45
N ALA A 117 43.20 -43.89 -39.09
CA ALA A 117 42.60 -45.20 -39.35
C ALA A 117 42.49 -45.50 -40.85
N ALA A 118 42.11 -44.51 -41.67
CA ALA A 118 42.08 -44.65 -43.13
C ALA A 118 43.49 -44.88 -43.70
N ARG A 119 44.50 -44.23 -43.11
CA ARG A 119 45.92 -44.39 -43.49
C ARG A 119 46.47 -45.78 -43.19
N ALA A 120 45.97 -46.44 -42.13
CA ALA A 120 46.35 -47.80 -41.76
C ALA A 120 45.67 -48.90 -42.61
N GLY A 121 44.76 -48.53 -43.53
CA GLY A 121 44.11 -49.47 -44.45
C GLY A 121 43.24 -50.51 -43.74
N GLU A 122 43.37 -51.78 -44.13
CA GLU A 122 42.58 -52.91 -43.56
C GLU A 122 42.78 -53.06 -42.04
N ALA A 123 43.98 -52.78 -41.51
CA ALA A 123 44.26 -52.87 -40.08
C ALA A 123 43.55 -51.79 -39.25
N GLY A 124 43.20 -50.65 -39.87
CA GLY A 124 42.52 -49.52 -39.22
C GLY A 124 40.99 -49.57 -39.28
N ARG A 125 40.41 -50.58 -39.94
CA ARG A 125 38.97 -50.60 -40.28
C ARG A 125 38.05 -50.54 -39.06
N GLY A 126 38.41 -51.22 -37.97
CA GLY A 126 37.68 -51.15 -36.69
C GLY A 126 37.81 -49.80 -35.99
N PHE A 127 39.01 -49.19 -36.02
CA PHE A 127 39.24 -47.85 -35.46
C PHE A 127 38.47 -46.76 -36.21
N ALA A 128 38.32 -46.90 -37.54
CA ALA A 128 37.55 -45.95 -38.35
C ALA A 128 36.07 -45.92 -37.94
N VAL A 129 35.47 -47.06 -37.60
CA VAL A 129 34.08 -47.14 -37.13
C VAL A 129 33.93 -46.43 -35.78
N VAL A 130 34.82 -46.72 -34.82
CA VAL A 130 34.81 -46.07 -33.51
C VAL A 130 35.00 -44.56 -33.63
N ALA A 131 35.92 -44.10 -34.48
CA ALA A 131 36.13 -42.68 -34.75
C ALA A 131 34.87 -42.00 -35.31
N SER A 132 34.12 -42.67 -36.20
CA SER A 132 32.85 -42.16 -36.72
C SER A 132 31.77 -42.06 -35.63
N GLU A 133 31.66 -43.05 -34.75
CA GLU A 133 30.69 -43.02 -33.64
C GLU A 133 31.00 -41.93 -32.62
N VAL A 134 32.27 -41.79 -32.23
CA VAL A 134 32.72 -40.72 -31.31
C VAL A 134 32.44 -39.35 -31.93
N ARG A 135 32.68 -39.20 -33.24
CA ARG A 135 32.37 -37.96 -33.96
C ARG A 135 30.87 -37.64 -33.94
N ALA A 136 30.02 -38.62 -34.22
CA ALA A 136 28.57 -38.44 -34.17
C ALA A 136 28.08 -38.09 -32.75
N LEU A 137 28.66 -38.70 -31.72
CA LEU A 137 28.34 -38.38 -30.32
C LEU A 137 28.76 -36.96 -29.93
N ALA A 138 29.93 -36.52 -30.40
CA ALA A 138 30.43 -35.17 -30.19
C ALA A 138 29.52 -34.12 -30.85
N GLN A 139 29.08 -34.36 -32.09
CA GLN A 139 28.12 -33.48 -32.78
C GLN A 139 26.78 -33.39 -32.04
N ARG A 140 26.23 -34.53 -31.59
CA ARG A 140 25.00 -34.55 -30.77
C ARG A 140 25.15 -33.79 -29.45
N SER A 141 26.32 -33.87 -28.83
CA SER A 141 26.61 -33.16 -27.58
C SER A 141 26.67 -31.64 -27.80
N ALA A 142 27.28 -31.18 -28.89
CA ALA A 142 27.31 -29.77 -29.25
C ALA A 142 25.90 -29.21 -29.55
N GLU A 143 25.07 -29.99 -30.25
CA GLU A 143 23.69 -29.61 -30.54
C GLU A 143 22.85 -29.49 -29.27
N ALA A 144 22.94 -30.47 -28.36
CA ALA A 144 22.29 -30.42 -27.05
C ALA A 144 22.78 -29.24 -26.19
N ALA A 145 24.09 -28.96 -26.19
CA ALA A 145 24.66 -27.82 -25.49
C ALA A 145 24.06 -26.49 -26.01
N LYS A 146 23.91 -26.36 -27.33
CA LYS A 146 23.29 -25.18 -27.96
C LYS A 146 21.81 -25.02 -27.61
N GLU A 147 21.04 -26.11 -27.56
CA GLU A 147 19.65 -26.09 -27.11
C GLU A 147 19.54 -25.64 -25.64
N ILE A 148 20.35 -26.21 -24.75
CA ILE A 148 20.37 -25.82 -23.33
C ILE A 148 20.76 -24.34 -23.19
N LYS A 149 21.75 -23.86 -23.95
CA LYS A 149 22.16 -22.45 -23.95
C LYS A 149 21.01 -21.52 -24.34
N THR A 150 20.18 -21.94 -25.29
CA THR A 150 18.99 -21.19 -25.74
C THR A 150 17.94 -21.13 -24.63
N LEU A 151 17.65 -22.27 -23.98
CA LEU A 151 16.72 -22.33 -22.85
C LEU A 151 17.19 -21.47 -21.67
N ILE A 152 18.46 -21.56 -21.29
CA ILE A 152 19.05 -20.76 -20.21
C ILE A 152 18.99 -19.27 -20.54
N SER A 153 19.31 -18.87 -21.77
CA SER A 153 19.18 -17.47 -22.20
C SER A 153 17.74 -16.95 -22.08
N ALA A 154 16.76 -17.77 -22.47
CA ALA A 154 15.34 -17.43 -22.31
C ALA A 154 14.95 -17.32 -20.84
N SER A 155 15.40 -18.24 -19.98
CA SER A 155 15.16 -18.18 -18.53
C SER A 155 15.78 -16.93 -17.90
N THR A 156 17.00 -16.53 -18.30
CA THR A 156 17.64 -15.29 -17.82
C THR A 156 16.80 -14.07 -18.17
N ALA A 157 16.28 -13.99 -19.40
CA ALA A 157 15.40 -12.90 -19.81
C ALA A 157 14.09 -12.86 -18.99
N GLN A 158 13.51 -14.02 -18.69
CA GLN A 158 12.31 -14.12 -17.85
C GLN A 158 12.59 -13.68 -16.41
N VAL A 159 13.73 -14.09 -15.82
CA VAL A 159 14.13 -13.69 -14.47
C VAL A 159 14.37 -12.18 -14.40
N SER A 160 15.07 -11.60 -15.38
CA SER A 160 15.29 -10.14 -15.45
C SER A 160 13.98 -9.35 -15.50
N SER A 161 13.02 -9.81 -16.33
CA SER A 161 11.66 -9.23 -16.36
C SER A 161 10.94 -9.37 -15.01
N GLY A 162 11.08 -10.53 -14.36
CA GLY A 162 10.55 -10.78 -13.02
C GLY A 162 11.12 -9.82 -11.96
N VAL A 163 12.44 -9.61 -11.95
CA VAL A 163 13.11 -8.65 -11.06
C VAL A 163 12.54 -7.24 -11.26
N GLN A 164 12.34 -6.82 -12.51
CA GLN A 164 11.77 -5.51 -12.81
C GLN A 164 10.34 -5.35 -12.25
N LEU A 165 9.47 -6.35 -12.43
CA LEU A 165 8.10 -6.32 -11.92
C LEU A 165 8.04 -6.31 -10.39
N VAL A 166 8.89 -7.09 -9.74
CA VAL A 166 9.01 -7.12 -8.28
C VAL A 166 9.54 -5.77 -7.77
N GLY A 167 10.51 -5.16 -8.46
CA GLY A 167 11.00 -3.82 -8.16
C GLY A 167 9.89 -2.75 -8.24
N GLN A 168 9.09 -2.75 -9.31
CA GLN A 168 7.94 -1.86 -9.45
C GLN A 168 6.89 -2.06 -8.34
N THR A 169 6.73 -3.30 -7.86
CA THR A 169 5.87 -3.63 -6.73
C THR A 169 6.43 -3.03 -5.43
N GLY A 170 7.74 -3.10 -5.22
CA GLY A 170 8.44 -2.44 -4.11
C GLY A 170 8.22 -0.93 -4.10
N ASP A 171 8.38 -0.27 -5.25
CA ASP A 171 8.13 1.17 -5.38
C ASP A 171 6.67 1.52 -5.07
N ALA A 172 5.71 0.67 -5.49
CA ALA A 172 4.30 0.87 -5.21
C ALA A 172 4.00 0.75 -3.71
N LEU A 173 4.57 -0.25 -3.03
CA LEU A 173 4.46 -0.41 -1.58
C LEU A 173 5.06 0.79 -0.85
N GLN A 174 6.20 1.32 -1.30
CA GLN A 174 6.79 2.50 -0.68
C GLN A 174 5.91 3.74 -0.82
N ARG A 175 5.24 3.92 -1.97
CA ARG A 175 4.21 4.97 -2.12
C ARG A 175 3.01 4.75 -1.19
N ILE A 176 2.58 3.50 -0.98
CA ILE A 176 1.50 3.17 -0.04
C ILE A 176 1.90 3.54 1.38
N VAL A 177 3.11 3.17 1.82
CA VAL A 177 3.62 3.53 3.17
C VAL A 177 3.58 5.04 3.38
N SER A 178 4.04 5.83 2.40
CA SER A 178 3.98 7.31 2.47
C SER A 178 2.54 7.84 2.56
N ARG A 179 1.61 7.30 1.78
CA ARG A 179 0.19 7.70 1.84
C ARG A 179 -0.47 7.32 3.16
N VAL A 180 -0.14 6.16 3.71
CA VAL A 180 -0.63 5.72 5.02
C VAL A 180 -0.14 6.65 6.12
N ALA A 181 1.11 7.13 6.05
CA ALA A 181 1.64 8.13 6.99
C ALA A 181 0.93 9.50 6.87
N GLU A 182 0.55 9.92 5.66
CA GLU A 182 -0.25 11.12 5.46
C GLU A 182 -1.65 10.98 6.06
N ILE A 183 -2.30 9.83 5.88
CA ILE A 183 -3.60 9.52 6.49
C ILE A 183 -3.50 9.56 8.02
N ASP A 184 -2.44 8.99 8.61
CA ASP A 184 -2.20 9.02 10.06
C ASP A 184 -2.18 10.45 10.62
N SER A 185 -1.49 11.36 9.91
CA SER A 185 -1.42 12.77 10.27
C SER A 185 -2.80 13.44 10.21
N LEU A 186 -3.55 13.22 9.13
CA LEU A 186 -4.90 13.78 8.96
C LEU A 186 -5.88 13.28 10.01
N VAL A 187 -5.82 11.99 10.34
CA VAL A 187 -6.67 11.39 11.37
C VAL A 187 -6.35 11.96 12.74
N THR A 188 -5.07 12.17 13.04
CA THR A 188 -4.62 12.81 14.29
C THR A 188 -5.14 14.25 14.40
N GLU A 189 -5.10 15.02 13.31
CA GLU A 189 -5.63 16.39 13.26
C GLU A 189 -7.16 16.44 13.44
N ILE A 190 -7.89 15.50 12.83
CA ILE A 190 -9.34 15.37 13.03
C ILE A 190 -9.66 15.03 14.49
N ALA A 191 -8.93 14.10 15.10
CA ALA A 191 -9.12 13.73 16.48
C ALA A 191 -8.87 14.91 17.43
N ALA A 192 -7.80 15.67 17.20
CA ALA A 192 -7.50 16.88 17.95
C ALA A 192 -8.60 17.95 17.78
N SER A 193 -9.02 18.23 16.55
CA SER A 193 -10.08 19.21 16.25
C SER A 193 -11.42 18.83 16.89
N ALA A 194 -11.78 17.54 16.84
CA ALA A 194 -12.99 17.04 17.49
C ALA A 194 -12.92 17.15 19.02
N GLN A 195 -11.74 16.94 19.61
CA GLN A 195 -11.52 17.12 21.04
C GLN A 195 -11.65 18.61 21.44
N GLU A 196 -11.09 19.53 20.66
CA GLU A 196 -11.25 20.97 20.89
C GLU A 196 -12.70 21.43 20.80
N GLN A 197 -13.46 20.96 19.80
CA GLN A 197 -14.90 21.26 19.68
C GLN A 197 -15.73 20.70 20.86
N SER A 198 -15.31 19.56 21.42
CA SER A 198 -15.94 18.96 22.60
C SER A 198 -15.66 19.78 23.87
N VAL A 199 -14.45 20.31 24.04
CA VAL A 199 -14.04 21.12 25.21
C VAL A 199 -14.50 22.59 25.11
N GLY A 200 -14.65 23.12 23.89
CA GLY A 200 -15.12 24.47 23.61
C GLY A 200 -16.63 24.68 23.83
N SER A 201 -17.39 23.63 24.15
CA SER A 201 -18.78 23.77 24.56
C SER A 201 -18.83 24.47 25.92
N PRO A 202 -19.49 25.64 26.06
CA PRO A 202 -19.63 26.29 27.35
C PRO A 202 -20.37 25.32 28.26
N ARG A 203 -19.65 24.83 29.27
CA ARG A 203 -20.13 24.03 30.39
C ARG A 203 -21.51 24.54 30.83
N SER A 204 -22.56 23.91 30.34
CA SER A 204 -23.94 24.12 30.77
C SER A 204 -24.12 23.42 32.11
N THR A 205 -23.47 23.97 33.15
CA THR A 205 -23.98 23.78 34.51
C THR A 205 -25.34 24.46 34.54
N PRO A 206 -26.46 23.71 34.66
CA PRO A 206 -27.76 24.34 34.82
C PRO A 206 -27.71 25.17 36.11
N PRO A 207 -28.30 26.39 36.15
CA PRO A 207 -28.42 27.11 37.40
C PRO A 207 -29.29 26.28 38.33
N SER A 208 -28.67 25.72 39.38
CA SER A 208 -29.37 25.10 40.49
C SER A 208 -30.30 26.16 41.12
N THR A 209 -31.61 25.95 40.95
CA THR A 209 -32.68 26.28 41.90
C THR A 209 -32.33 27.33 42.94
N ARG A 210 -32.66 28.60 42.66
CA ARG A 210 -32.77 29.63 43.70
C ARG A 210 -33.88 30.62 43.38
N TRP A 211 -35.12 30.13 43.34
CA TRP A 211 -36.32 30.94 43.52
C TRP A 211 -37.12 30.37 44.69
N THR A 212 -36.65 30.69 45.89
CA THR A 212 -37.45 30.67 47.13
C THR A 212 -37.05 31.88 47.98
N ARG A 213 -37.67 33.02 47.71
CA ARG A 213 -38.21 33.98 48.69
C ARG A 213 -38.94 35.11 48.00
#